data_AF-A0A286IET7-F1
#
_entry.id   AF-A0A286IET7-F1
#
_cell.length_a   1.000
_cell.length_b   1.000
_cell.length_c   1.000
_cell.angle_alpha   90.00
_cell.angle_beta   90.00
_cell.angle_gamma   90.00
#
_symmetry.space_group_name_H-M   'P 1'
#
loop_
_entity.id
_entity.type
_entity.pdbx_description
1 polymer ?
#
loop_
_entity_poly.entity_id
_entity_poly.type
_entity_poly.pdbx_seq_one_letter_code
_entity_poly.pdbx_strand_id
1 'polypeptide(L)'
;MDNDLPLFNWQPPRQIIPFPATLRTGHARKVALLLAKARTQREADHFLSRSIETFCRQLTNAGVDPSDIARQEADYLRMIAVECSVVGATWHPNISDLSEPNGDHGGAA
;
A
#
# COMPACT_ATOMS: atom_id res chain seq x y z
N MET A 1 46.15 23.71 -8.97
CA MET A 1 44.74 24.12 -8.89
C MET A 1 43.95 22.84 -9.00
N ASP A 2 43.76 22.14 -7.87
CA ASP A 2 43.08 20.85 -7.84
C ASP A 2 41.84 21.02 -6.95
N ASN A 3 40.73 21.39 -7.60
CA ASN A 3 39.41 21.55 -6.99
C ASN A 3 38.59 20.25 -7.03
N ASP A 4 39.24 19.10 -7.20
CA ASP A 4 38.57 17.82 -7.34
C ASP A 4 38.37 17.18 -5.96
N LEU A 5 37.53 17.81 -5.13
CA LEU A 5 37.07 17.21 -3.89
C LEU A 5 35.89 16.25 -4.21
N PRO A 6 36.06 14.93 -4.03
CA PRO A 6 35.03 13.93 -4.35
C PRO A 6 33.75 14.09 -3.51
N LEU A 7 33.81 14.87 -2.42
CA LEU A 7 32.68 15.23 -1.58
C LEU A 7 31.57 16.00 -2.33
N PHE A 8 31.92 16.84 -3.30
CA PHE A 8 30.92 17.60 -4.06
C PHE A 8 30.25 16.77 -5.18
N ASN A 9 30.87 15.66 -5.58
CA ASN A 9 30.37 14.72 -6.61
C ASN A 9 29.79 13.43 -6.01
N TRP A 10 29.81 13.27 -4.68
CA TRP A 10 29.27 12.10 -4.01
C TRP A 10 27.74 12.12 -4.06
N GLN A 11 27.16 11.21 -4.84
CA GLN A 11 25.74 10.90 -4.80
C GLN A 11 25.53 9.68 -3.89
N PRO A 12 25.12 9.86 -2.62
CA PRO A 12 24.84 8.71 -1.77
C PRO A 12 23.69 7.90 -2.40
N PRO A 13 23.74 6.56 -2.33
CA PRO A 13 22.60 5.73 -2.73
C PRO A 13 21.36 6.17 -1.95
N ARG A 14 20.40 6.80 -2.64
CA ARG A 14 19.13 7.21 -2.02
C ARG A 14 18.18 6.03 -2.13
N GLN A 15 18.13 5.23 -1.07
CA GLN A 15 17.10 4.21 -0.95
C GLN A 15 15.83 4.85 -0.40
N ILE A 16 14.82 5.00 -1.25
CA ILE A 16 13.48 5.35 -0.79
C ILE A 16 12.95 4.11 -0.07
N ILE A 17 12.63 4.26 1.22
CA ILE A 17 11.99 3.22 2.03
C ILE A 17 10.49 3.55 2.05
N PRO A 18 9.69 3.06 1.08
CA PRO A 18 8.25 3.24 1.15
C PRO A 18 7.72 2.59 2.42
N PHE A 19 6.95 3.34 3.21
CA PHE A 19 6.37 2.80 4.43
C PHE A 19 5.42 1.64 4.08
N PRO A 20 5.72 0.40 4.53
CA PRO A 20 5.07 -0.80 4.02
C PRO A 20 3.57 -0.80 4.35
N ALA A 21 2.78 -1.29 3.40
CA ALA A 21 1.32 -1.37 3.53
C ALA A 21 0.86 -2.03 4.84
N THR A 22 1.59 -3.07 5.28
CA THR A 22 1.32 -3.86 6.49
C THR A 22 1.39 -3.06 7.79
N LEU A 23 2.13 -1.95 7.82
CA LEU A 23 2.24 -1.08 9.00
C LEU A 23 1.24 0.09 8.98
N ARG A 24 0.38 0.21 7.95
CA ARG A 24 -0.59 1.31 7.80
C ARG A 24 -1.92 1.05 8.52
N THR A 25 -1.91 0.37 9.65
CA THR A 25 -3.10 -0.04 10.41
C THR A 25 -4.04 1.13 10.74
N GLY A 26 -3.49 2.29 11.13
CA GLY A 26 -4.32 3.47 11.43
C GLY A 26 -5.10 3.99 10.22
N HIS A 27 -4.50 3.93 9.02
CA HIS A 27 -5.17 4.34 7.79
C HIS A 27 -6.19 3.28 7.35
N ALA A 28 -5.84 1.99 7.45
CA ALA A 28 -6.77 0.89 7.20
C ALA A 28 -8.01 0.98 8.10
N ARG A 29 -7.83 1.23 9.40
CA ARG A 29 -8.92 1.46 10.36
C ARG A 29 -9.77 2.67 10.00
N LYS A 30 -9.14 3.78 9.58
CA LYS A 30 -9.88 4.97 9.14
C LYS A 30 -10.80 4.64 7.96
N VAL A 31 -10.31 3.89 6.97
CA VAL A 31 -11.13 3.45 5.84
C VAL A 31 -12.23 2.50 6.30
N ALA A 32 -11.91 1.52 7.14
CA ALA A 32 -12.90 0.61 7.71
C ALA A 32 -14.05 1.34 8.45
N LEU A 33 -13.73 2.41 9.20
CA LEU A 33 -14.74 3.26 9.84
C LEU A 33 -15.60 4.04 8.85
N LEU A 34 -15.05 4.44 7.70
CA LEU A 34 -15.83 5.07 6.63
C LEU A 34 -16.75 4.05 5.97
N LEU A 35 -16.25 2.84 5.71
CA LEU A 35 -17.06 1.74 5.18
C LEU A 35 -18.19 1.38 6.17
N ALA A 36 -17.92 1.29 7.46
CA ALA A 36 -18.96 1.03 8.47
C ALA A 36 -20.06 2.11 8.50
N LYS A 37 -19.73 3.36 8.12
CA LYS A 37 -20.68 4.49 8.09
C LYS A 37 -21.38 4.67 6.74
N ALA A 38 -20.90 4.03 5.67
CA ALA A 38 -21.44 4.20 4.34
C ALA A 38 -22.88 3.66 4.27
N ARG A 39 -23.79 4.48 3.75
CA ARG A 39 -25.23 4.14 3.67
C ARG A 39 -25.56 3.31 2.44
N THR A 40 -24.70 3.37 1.42
CA THR A 40 -24.90 2.68 0.14
C THR A 40 -23.61 2.01 -0.31
N GLN A 41 -23.74 0.95 -1.10
CA GLN A 41 -22.60 0.26 -1.71
C GLN A 41 -21.75 1.23 -2.54
N ARG A 42 -22.38 2.10 -3.32
CA ARG A 42 -21.68 3.09 -4.16
C ARG A 42 -20.81 4.05 -3.35
N GLU A 43 -21.27 4.44 -2.17
CA GLU A 43 -20.51 5.29 -1.25
C GLU A 43 -19.32 4.53 -0.66
N ALA A 44 -19.51 3.27 -0.26
CA ALA A 44 -18.44 2.40 0.21
C ALA A 44 -17.37 2.19 -0.87
N ASP A 45 -17.77 1.90 -2.11
CA ASP A 45 -16.89 1.74 -3.26
C ASP A 45 -16.10 3.02 -3.55
N HIS A 46 -16.74 4.18 -3.41
CA HIS A 46 -16.08 5.47 -3.57
C HIS A 46 -14.99 5.68 -2.51
N PHE A 47 -15.27 5.40 -1.23
CA PHE A 47 -14.26 5.55 -0.17
C PHE A 47 -13.09 4.58 -0.36
N LEU A 48 -13.38 3.33 -0.73
CA LEU A 48 -12.37 2.31 -0.96
C LEU A 48 -11.48 2.67 -2.15
N SER A 49 -12.08 2.93 -3.32
CA SER A 49 -11.34 3.30 -4.53
C SER A 49 -10.48 4.56 -4.33
N ARG A 50 -11.03 5.61 -3.69
CA ARG A 50 -10.28 6.83 -3.39
C ARG A 50 -9.07 6.56 -2.50
N SER A 51 -9.21 5.67 -1.52
CA SER A 51 -8.11 5.32 -0.63
C SER A 51 -7.02 4.53 -1.35
N ILE A 52 -7.39 3.58 -2.22
CA ILE A 52 -6.45 2.77 -2.98
C ILE A 52 -5.69 3.65 -3.98
N GLU A 53 -6.41 4.46 -4.75
CA GLU A 53 -5.82 5.37 -5.74
C GLU A 53 -4.80 6.32 -5.08
N THR A 54 -5.14 6.85 -3.90
CA THR A 54 -4.23 7.72 -3.14
C THR A 54 -3.01 6.97 -2.63
N PHE A 55 -3.19 5.73 -2.19
CA PHE A 55 -2.10 4.87 -1.74
C PHE A 55 -1.13 4.53 -2.88
N CYS A 56 -1.65 4.01 -3.99
CA CYS A 56 -0.83 3.64 -5.15
C CYS A 56 -0.12 4.85 -5.75
N ARG A 57 -0.80 6.01 -5.86
CA ARG A 57 -0.18 7.28 -6.31
C ARG A 57 0.99 7.71 -5.43
N GLN A 58 0.92 7.52 -4.11
CA GLN A 58 2.05 7.82 -3.21
C GLN A 58 3.26 6.93 -3.50
N LEU A 59 3.03 5.63 -3.75
CA LEU A 59 4.10 4.70 -4.10
C LEU A 59 4.69 4.99 -5.48
N THR A 60 3.86 5.32 -6.47
CA THR A 60 4.31 5.74 -7.80
C THR A 60 5.18 6.99 -7.72
N ASN A 61 4.75 8.02 -6.96
CA ASN A 61 5.52 9.24 -6.76
C ASN A 61 6.83 9.00 -5.99
N ALA A 62 6.87 7.95 -5.17
CA ALA A 62 8.05 7.49 -4.46
C ALA A 62 8.98 6.62 -5.33
N GLY A 63 8.65 6.39 -6.61
CA GLY A 63 9.47 5.61 -7.54
C GLY A 63 9.47 4.11 -7.26
N VAL A 64 8.44 3.59 -6.58
CA VAL A 64 8.29 2.15 -6.32
C VAL A 64 7.94 1.42 -7.62
N ASP A 65 8.52 0.24 -7.83
CA ASP A 65 8.25 -0.58 -9.01
C ASP A 65 6.76 -0.96 -9.10
N PRO A 66 6.14 -0.96 -10.31
CA PRO A 66 4.73 -1.31 -10.46
C PRO A 66 4.34 -2.69 -9.88
N SER A 67 5.23 -3.68 -9.95
CA SER A 67 4.98 -5.01 -9.37
C SER A 67 4.93 -4.96 -7.84
N ASP A 68 5.78 -4.14 -7.23
CA ASP A 68 5.78 -3.89 -5.80
C ASP A 68 4.57 -3.07 -5.36
N ILE A 69 4.10 -2.14 -6.18
CA ILE A 69 2.85 -1.39 -5.94
C ILE A 69 1.66 -2.34 -5.90
N ALA A 70 1.54 -3.24 -6.89
CA ALA A 70 0.44 -4.21 -6.94
C ALA A 70 0.43 -5.14 -5.72
N ARG A 71 1.61 -5.62 -5.29
CA ARG A 71 1.75 -6.41 -4.07
C ARG A 71 1.32 -5.62 -2.83
N GLN A 72 1.79 -4.38 -2.70
CA GLN A 72 1.44 -3.51 -1.57
C GLN A 72 -0.04 -3.11 -1.56
N GLU A 73 -0.66 -2.96 -2.73
CA GLU A 73 -2.09 -2.72 -2.86
C GLU A 73 -2.90 -3.90 -2.31
N ALA A 74 -2.53 -5.14 -2.67
CA ALA A 74 -3.15 -6.34 -2.15
C ALA A 74 -3.03 -6.44 -0.62
N ASP A 75 -1.84 -6.16 -0.07
CA ASP A 75 -1.62 -6.14 1.37
C ASP A 75 -2.45 -5.06 2.07
N TYR A 76 -2.57 -3.88 1.45
CA TYR A 76 -3.39 -2.79 1.98
C TYR A 76 -4.88 -3.14 2.01
N LEU A 77 -5.38 -3.80 0.95
CA LEU A 77 -6.74 -4.32 0.89
C LEU A 77 -7.03 -5.36 1.98
N ARG A 78 -6.10 -6.30 2.20
CA ARG A 78 -6.20 -7.28 3.30
C ARG A 78 -6.26 -6.59 4.66
N MET A 79 -5.41 -5.59 4.89
CA MET A 79 -5.43 -4.81 6.14
C MET A 79 -6.76 -4.07 6.36
N ILE A 80 -7.34 -3.48 5.31
CA ILE A 80 -8.67 -2.86 5.39
C ILE A 80 -9.72 -3.92 5.73
N ALA A 81 -9.69 -5.09 5.07
CA ALA A 81 -10.64 -6.17 5.33
C ALA A 81 -10.59 -6.63 6.79
N VAL A 82 -9.40 -6.84 7.35
CA VAL A 82 -9.21 -7.18 8.77
C VAL A 82 -9.81 -6.11 9.68
N GLU A 83 -9.49 -4.84 9.45
CA GLU A 83 -10.04 -3.74 10.27
C GLU A 83 -11.56 -3.59 10.10
N CYS A 84 -12.12 -3.89 8.92
CA CYS A 84 -13.57 -3.92 8.71
C CYS A 84 -14.25 -4.98 9.57
N SER A 85 -13.65 -6.16 9.71
CA SER A 85 -14.14 -7.19 10.64
C SER A 85 -14.07 -6.73 12.10
N VAL A 86 -13.01 -6.01 12.49
CA VAL A 86 -12.86 -5.49 13.86
C VAL A 86 -13.92 -4.43 14.19
N VAL A 87 -14.21 -3.51 13.27
CA VAL A 87 -15.19 -2.43 13.51
C VAL A 87 -16.64 -2.85 13.22
N GLY A 88 -16.86 -4.07 12.71
CA GLY A 88 -18.18 -4.57 12.34
C GLY A 88 -18.78 -3.82 11.15
N ALA A 89 -17.97 -3.45 10.16
CA ALA A 89 -18.45 -2.77 8.96
C ALA A 89 -19.35 -3.68 8.12
N THR A 90 -20.43 -3.13 7.56
CA THR A 90 -21.32 -3.87 6.64
C THR A 90 -20.66 -4.11 5.28
N TRP A 91 -19.83 -3.18 4.83
CA TRP A 91 -19.18 -3.23 3.51
C TRP A 91 -17.73 -3.68 3.66
N HIS A 92 -17.35 -4.71 2.89
CA HIS A 92 -16.01 -5.29 2.92
C HIS A 92 -15.34 -5.20 1.54
N PRO A 93 -14.01 -5.03 1.49
CA PRO A 93 -13.27 -5.18 0.24
C PRO A 93 -13.41 -6.61 -0.28
N ASN A 94 -13.61 -6.77 -1.60
CA ASN A 94 -13.49 -8.09 -2.22
C ASN A 94 -12.00 -8.46 -2.29
N ILE A 95 -11.59 -9.44 -1.48
CA ILE A 95 -10.21 -9.96 -1.44
C ILE A 95 -10.07 -11.28 -2.19
N SER A 96 -11.15 -11.82 -2.76
CA SER A 96 -11.18 -13.16 -3.36
C SER A 96 -10.30 -13.27 -4.60
N ASP A 97 -10.08 -12.15 -5.29
CA ASP A 97 -9.29 -12.06 -6.51
C ASP A 97 -7.81 -11.69 -6.23
N LEU A 98 -7.45 -11.44 -4.96
CA LEU A 98 -6.09 -11.11 -4.54
C LEU A 98 -5.32 -12.41 -4.25
N SER A 99 -4.87 -13.08 -5.32
CA SER A 99 -4.00 -14.25 -5.23
C SER A 99 -2.84 -14.00 -4.25
N GLU A 100 -2.52 -15.00 -3.43
CA GLU A 100 -1.35 -14.92 -2.58
C GLU A 100 -0.10 -14.69 -3.44
N PRO A 101 0.83 -13.83 -3.03
CA PRO A 101 2.11 -13.74 -3.73
C PRO A 101 2.74 -15.13 -3.65
N ASN A 102 2.79 -15.85 -4.78
CA ASN A 102 3.56 -17.08 -4.91
C ASN A 102 4.96 -16.77 -4.38
N GLY A 103 5.27 -17.29 -3.19
CA GLY A 103 6.59 -17.25 -2.61
C GLY A 103 7.49 -18.15 -3.43
N ASP A 104 7.99 -17.64 -4.55
CA ASP A 104 9.09 -18.26 -5.28
C ASP A 104 10.38 -18.01 -4.48
N HIS A 105 10.51 -18.74 -3.38
CA HIS A 105 11.79 -18.98 -2.72
C HIS A 105 12.47 -20.14 -3.44
N GLY A 106 12.89 -19.91 -4.69
CA GLY A 106 13.85 -20.75 -5.39
C GLY A 106 15.24 -20.55 -4.80
N GLY A 107 15.49 -21.24 -3.68
CA GLY A 107 16.81 -21.34 -3.07
C GLY A 107 17.82 -22.07 -3.96
N ALA A 108 19.04 -21.53 -3.92
CA ALA A 108 20.34 -22.17 -4.12
C ALA A 108 20.40 -23.54 -4.83
N ALA A 109 21.14 -23.57 -5.94
CA ALA A 109 22.03 -24.68 -6.30
C ALA A 109 23.34 -24.10 -6.86
#